data_AF-A0A6A5TKF0-F1
#
_entry.id   AF-A0A6A5TKF0-F1
#
_cell.length_a   1.000
_cell.length_b   1.000
_cell.length_c   1.000
_cell.angle_alpha   90.00
_cell.angle_beta   90.00
_cell.angle_gamma   90.00
#
_symmetry.space_group_name_H-M   'P 1'
#
loop_
_entity.id
_entity.type
_entity.pdbx_description
1 polymer ?
#
loop_
_entity_poly.entity_id
_entity_poly.type
_entity_poly.pdbx_seq_one_letter_code
_entity_poly.pdbx_strand_id
1 'polypeptide(L)'
;MNASRIATTNAFRRQASYEIVIGEALRLEDNKYVSRQIISSIKAHGLDHTLLLANKIDQHFHTSAEESSNLTEGGQRPPFKDIKQRADELSSLDNVDDNDIESYEAYLLGCAESAAKRVKAVQLEDRMKAVYGDGLQILTVTAQGWLDWLNRNRSTDPNFGPNMTGIPRVQQALLHLAAEQNLPAYRNHYFHALPKIVKRCYRILKKNAQEGGYEHFQASAKKAIESFKVASSKSMVVWAAATVPKIFTGLQREEAASRVRLLIQLWKIRWDVRWNTWNMTLGENGIPCHSDSVAYSSRDVNWNRDLLETMETPTSIQHSYTSSIPFVGNWREKMLADLDQCFVSSTQAIVTVCKKIRLSIDTLSVSADLKNRTITTWESSRCSISRVLDDYKTTLQASITEVYRAVTTEEDVECLISQLNKPRFREAYDQQKGEGAWGRQQEKLLDVFKNFVAKYEEAAIAKMKARLIETANEMLKSVAQELYAFVKITEVFFKSDTYNTPQHVQARQKLTAWLPKYRKTLNEIQRAFPAQMPVEKGKAKVKAKVAPHPAKRIKIEHETGIAVKKE
;
A
#
# COMPACT_ATOMS: atom_id res chain seq x y z
N MET A 1 7.87 1.90 -27.51
CA MET A 1 7.91 0.52 -26.94
C MET A 1 8.28 0.52 -25.45
N ASN A 2 9.27 1.30 -24.99
CA ASN A 2 9.64 1.37 -23.57
C ASN A 2 8.57 1.99 -22.64
N ALA A 3 7.92 3.09 -23.05
CA ALA A 3 6.88 3.72 -22.21
C ALA A 3 5.69 2.79 -21.91
N SER A 4 5.29 1.95 -22.87
CA SER A 4 4.22 0.96 -22.67
C SER A 4 4.67 -0.19 -21.75
N ARG A 5 5.94 -0.61 -21.81
CA ARG A 5 6.51 -1.57 -20.84
C ARG A 5 6.52 -1.00 -19.43
N ILE A 6 6.94 0.26 -19.27
CA ILE A 6 6.93 0.96 -17.97
C ILE A 6 5.51 1.07 -17.43
N ALA A 7 4.54 1.49 -18.27
CA ALA A 7 3.14 1.56 -17.87
C ALA A 7 2.57 0.19 -17.45
N THR A 8 2.90 -0.87 -18.18
CA THR A 8 2.50 -2.25 -17.83
C THR A 8 3.11 -2.66 -16.49
N THR A 9 4.42 -2.43 -16.29
CA THR A 9 5.09 -2.69 -15.00
C THR A 9 4.45 -1.92 -13.87
N ASN A 10 4.15 -0.63 -14.07
CA ASN A 10 3.51 0.20 -13.06
C ASN A 10 2.06 -0.21 -12.77
N ALA A 11 1.32 -0.74 -13.77
CA ALA A 11 0.01 -1.34 -13.54
C ALA A 11 0.10 -2.56 -12.60
N PHE A 12 1.10 -3.42 -12.79
CA PHE A 12 1.37 -4.52 -11.85
C PHE A 12 1.81 -4.02 -10.49
N ARG A 13 2.69 -3.00 -10.43
CA ARG A 13 3.12 -2.36 -9.17
C ARG A 13 1.90 -1.86 -8.40
N ARG A 14 1.01 -1.07 -9.01
CA ARG A 14 -0.20 -0.53 -8.35
C ARG A 14 -1.13 -1.60 -7.76
N GLN A 15 -1.12 -2.82 -8.28
CA GLN A 15 -1.94 -3.94 -7.78
C GLN A 15 -1.26 -4.74 -6.66
N ALA A 16 0.06 -4.58 -6.47
CA ALA A 16 0.80 -5.33 -5.48
C ALA A 16 0.51 -4.83 -4.06
N SER A 17 0.34 -5.77 -3.12
CA SER A 17 0.17 -5.44 -1.70
C SER A 17 1.49 -5.01 -1.03
N TYR A 18 2.61 -5.44 -1.58
CA TYR A 18 3.95 -5.08 -1.14
C TYR A 18 4.85 -4.87 -2.36
N GLU A 19 5.78 -3.92 -2.25
CA GLU A 19 6.85 -3.73 -3.23
C GLU A 19 8.21 -3.94 -2.54
N ILE A 20 9.08 -4.71 -3.20
CA ILE A 20 10.44 -4.99 -2.74
C ILE A 20 11.41 -4.30 -3.68
N VAL A 21 12.10 -3.28 -3.18
CA VAL A 21 13.14 -2.57 -3.92
C VAL A 21 14.49 -3.19 -3.58
N ILE A 22 15.19 -3.69 -4.59
CA ILE A 22 16.51 -4.32 -4.41
C ILE A 22 17.58 -3.38 -4.97
N GLY A 23 18.53 -3.00 -4.14
CA GLY A 23 19.64 -2.13 -4.52
C GLY A 23 20.98 -2.62 -3.96
N GLU A 24 22.06 -2.21 -4.61
CA GLU A 24 23.42 -2.39 -4.07
C GLU A 24 23.62 -1.42 -2.89
N ALA A 25 24.20 -1.89 -1.79
CA ALA A 25 24.34 -1.11 -0.55
C ALA A 25 24.93 0.31 -0.76
N LEU A 26 26.00 0.45 -1.56
CA LEU A 26 26.59 1.77 -1.87
C LEU A 26 25.68 2.67 -2.70
N ARG A 27 24.89 2.08 -3.61
CA ARG A 27 24.03 2.83 -4.51
C ARG A 27 22.76 3.32 -3.83
N LEU A 28 22.39 2.75 -2.68
CA LEU A 28 21.19 3.16 -1.97
C LEU A 28 21.26 4.61 -1.49
N GLU A 29 22.45 5.10 -1.13
CA GLU A 29 22.64 6.45 -0.60
C GLU A 29 22.80 7.48 -1.74
N ASP A 30 23.61 7.14 -2.76
CA ASP A 30 24.04 8.13 -3.75
C ASP A 30 23.31 8.03 -5.10
N ASN A 31 22.66 6.90 -5.40
CA ASN A 31 22.00 6.72 -6.68
C ASN A 31 20.61 7.35 -6.69
N LYS A 32 20.50 8.51 -7.34
CA LYS A 32 19.23 9.23 -7.55
C LYS A 32 18.13 8.35 -8.17
N TYR A 33 18.47 7.39 -9.02
CA TYR A 33 17.49 6.49 -9.62
C TYR A 33 16.89 5.53 -8.58
N VAL A 34 17.72 4.91 -7.75
CA VAL A 34 17.27 3.98 -6.70
C VAL A 34 16.50 4.74 -5.61
N SER A 35 17.01 5.90 -5.21
CA SER A 35 16.33 6.80 -4.28
C SER A 35 14.92 7.18 -4.77
N ARG A 36 14.75 7.44 -6.07
CA ARG A 36 13.43 7.69 -6.67
C ARG A 36 12.54 6.45 -6.69
N GLN A 37 13.08 5.26 -6.97
CA GLN A 37 12.30 4.02 -6.90
C GLN A 37 11.77 3.77 -5.48
N ILE A 38 12.60 4.00 -4.46
CA ILE A 38 12.18 3.92 -3.05
C ILE A 38 11.05 4.92 -2.77
N ILE A 39 11.21 6.19 -3.17
CA ILE A 39 10.17 7.21 -2.97
C ILE A 39 8.89 6.87 -3.73
N SER A 40 8.98 6.37 -4.97
CA SER A 40 7.84 5.93 -5.77
C SER A 40 7.12 4.77 -5.09
N SER A 41 7.86 3.75 -4.63
CA SER A 41 7.30 2.64 -3.85
C SER A 41 6.59 3.12 -2.59
N ILE A 42 7.20 4.02 -1.82
CA ILE A 42 6.61 4.58 -0.60
C ILE A 42 5.33 5.38 -0.92
N LYS A 43 5.33 6.17 -2.01
CA LYS A 43 4.14 6.91 -2.46
C LYS A 43 3.02 5.95 -2.89
N ALA A 44 3.36 4.89 -3.63
CA ALA A 44 2.41 3.95 -4.20
C ALA A 44 1.84 2.96 -3.16
N HIS A 45 2.67 2.48 -2.23
CA HIS A 45 2.33 1.39 -1.31
C HIS A 45 2.23 1.83 0.14
N GLY A 46 3.01 2.85 0.55
CA GLY A 46 3.23 3.22 1.95
C GLY A 46 4.55 2.67 2.48
N LEU A 47 5.00 3.19 3.62
CA LEU A 47 6.26 2.78 4.26
C LEU A 47 6.21 1.33 4.76
N ASP A 48 5.08 0.93 5.34
CA ASP A 48 4.85 -0.41 5.89
C ASP A 48 4.64 -1.50 4.84
N HIS A 49 4.40 -1.09 3.59
CA HIS A 49 4.25 -1.98 2.44
C HIS A 49 5.44 -1.93 1.47
N THR A 50 6.50 -1.21 1.83
CA THR A 50 7.74 -1.14 1.06
C THR A 50 8.86 -1.85 1.81
N LEU A 51 9.53 -2.79 1.15
CA LEU A 51 10.71 -3.47 1.69
C LEU A 51 11.94 -3.07 0.88
N LEU A 52 12.99 -2.62 1.56
CA LEU A 52 14.27 -2.30 0.94
C LEU A 52 15.29 -3.40 1.22
N LEU A 53 15.75 -4.05 0.15
CA LEU A 53 16.83 -5.04 0.21
C LEU A 53 18.15 -4.42 -0.23
N ALA A 54 19.05 -4.22 0.73
CA ALA A 54 20.42 -3.75 0.50
C ALA A 54 21.34 -4.96 0.28
N ASN A 55 21.66 -5.26 -0.98
CA ASN A 55 22.51 -6.39 -1.35
C ASN A 55 23.99 -6.00 -1.43
N LYS A 56 24.85 -7.02 -1.49
CA LYS A 56 26.32 -6.92 -1.67
C LYS A 56 27.04 -6.23 -0.51
N ILE A 57 26.57 -6.40 0.73
CA ILE A 57 27.25 -5.82 1.91
C ILE A 57 28.69 -6.34 2.07
N ASP A 58 28.97 -7.53 1.55
CA ASP A 58 30.26 -8.20 1.54
C ASP A 58 31.30 -7.53 0.63
N GLN A 59 30.85 -7.02 -0.52
CA GLN A 59 31.69 -6.37 -1.53
C GLN A 59 31.88 -4.88 -1.24
N HIS A 60 30.92 -4.27 -0.56
CA HIS A 60 30.81 -2.83 -0.47
C HIS A 60 31.34 -2.23 0.82
N PHE A 61 31.20 -2.96 1.92
CA PHE A 61 31.87 -2.59 3.16
C PHE A 61 33.26 -3.21 3.13
N HIS A 62 34.21 -2.50 2.50
CA HIS A 62 35.62 -2.79 2.72
C HIS A 62 35.91 -2.49 4.19
N THR A 63 36.36 -3.51 4.89
CA THR A 63 36.91 -3.39 6.24
C THR A 63 38.31 -3.91 6.11
N SER A 64 39.31 -3.07 6.39
CA SER A 64 40.69 -3.55 6.42
C SER A 64 40.86 -4.52 7.59
N ALA A 65 41.85 -5.42 7.50
CA ALA A 65 42.23 -6.27 8.62
C ALA A 65 42.49 -5.42 9.88
N GLU A 66 43.17 -4.27 9.71
CA GLU A 66 43.43 -3.30 10.78
C GLU A 66 42.15 -2.70 11.40
N GLU A 67 41.14 -2.36 10.59
CA GLU A 67 39.85 -1.86 11.11
C GLU A 67 39.10 -2.96 11.89
N SER A 68 39.15 -4.20 11.41
CA SER A 68 38.57 -5.37 12.10
C SER A 68 39.29 -5.66 13.42
N SER A 69 40.63 -5.58 13.43
CA SER A 69 41.44 -5.75 14.63
C SER A 69 41.17 -4.64 15.65
N ASN A 70 41.11 -3.38 15.22
CA ASN A 70 40.78 -2.25 16.09
C ASN A 70 39.38 -2.39 16.74
N LEU A 71 38.39 -2.84 15.97
CA LEU A 71 37.04 -3.13 16.48
C LEU A 71 37.03 -4.32 17.44
N THR A 72 37.92 -5.30 17.25
CA THR A 72 38.06 -6.48 18.11
C THR A 72 38.77 -6.12 19.42
N GLU A 73 39.87 -5.38 19.35
CA GLU A 73 40.66 -4.96 20.50
C GLU A 73 39.91 -3.98 21.42
N GLY A 74 39.17 -3.03 20.84
CA GLY A 74 38.37 -2.04 21.55
C GLY A 74 36.91 -2.45 21.81
N GLY A 75 36.43 -3.53 21.18
CA GLY A 75 35.03 -3.95 21.20
C GLY A 75 34.64 -4.68 22.49
N GLN A 76 33.91 -4.02 23.39
CA GLN A 76 33.39 -4.66 24.61
C GLN A 76 32.09 -5.45 24.41
N ARG A 77 31.54 -5.48 23.19
CA ARG A 77 30.25 -6.12 22.88
C ARG A 77 30.42 -7.34 21.96
N PRO A 78 29.58 -8.38 22.08
CA PRO A 78 29.53 -9.46 21.12
C PRO A 78 29.22 -8.95 19.70
N PRO A 79 29.78 -9.56 18.64
CA PRO A 79 30.66 -10.74 18.68
C PRO A 79 32.16 -10.41 18.91
N PHE A 80 32.57 -9.13 18.85
CA PHE A 80 33.98 -8.73 18.92
C PHE A 80 34.68 -9.14 20.22
N LYS A 81 33.98 -9.02 21.36
CA LYS A 81 34.48 -9.47 22.66
C LYS A 81 34.83 -10.98 22.65
N ASP A 82 33.95 -11.79 22.08
CA ASP A 82 34.09 -13.25 22.07
C ASP A 82 35.22 -13.67 21.11
N ILE A 83 35.37 -12.95 19.99
CA ILE A 83 36.47 -13.16 19.05
C ILE A 83 37.82 -12.81 19.72
N LYS A 84 37.89 -11.68 20.43
CA LYS A 84 39.10 -11.27 21.16
C LYS A 84 39.48 -12.30 22.21
N GLN A 85 38.52 -12.75 23.02
CA GLN A 85 38.76 -13.76 24.04
C GLN A 85 39.34 -15.05 23.43
N ARG A 86 38.79 -15.51 22.30
CA ARG A 86 39.29 -16.72 21.63
C ARG A 86 40.68 -16.52 21.01
N ALA A 87 40.98 -15.33 20.51
CA ALA A 87 42.32 -15.00 20.01
C ALA A 87 43.35 -14.97 21.15
N ASP A 88 43.01 -14.36 22.29
CA ASP A 88 43.84 -14.34 23.49
C ASP A 88 44.06 -15.78 24.03
N GLU A 89 43.01 -16.60 24.06
CA GLU A 89 43.10 -18.03 24.43
C GLU A 89 44.04 -18.79 23.49
N LEU A 90 43.96 -18.54 22.18
CA LEU A 90 44.84 -19.18 21.19
C LEU A 90 46.32 -18.85 21.43
N SER A 91 46.62 -17.58 21.75
CA SER A 91 47.98 -17.12 22.03
C SER A 91 48.59 -17.71 23.31
N SER A 92 47.76 -18.34 24.15
CA SER A 92 48.15 -18.97 25.41
C SER A 92 48.32 -20.50 25.33
N LEU A 93 48.08 -21.10 24.15
CA LEU A 93 48.20 -22.54 23.95
C LEU A 93 49.64 -22.95 23.62
N ASP A 94 50.38 -23.38 24.64
CA ASP A 94 51.66 -24.07 24.43
C ASP A 94 51.36 -25.53 23.98
N ASN A 95 51.87 -25.96 22.81
CA ASN A 95 51.80 -27.31 22.21
C ASN A 95 50.71 -27.59 21.13
N VAL A 96 50.31 -26.61 20.32
CA VAL A 96 49.47 -26.86 19.12
C VAL A 96 50.32 -26.67 17.85
N ASP A 97 50.02 -27.40 16.77
CA ASP A 97 50.69 -27.23 15.46
C ASP A 97 50.46 -25.81 14.95
N ASP A 98 51.55 -25.13 14.58
CA ASP A 98 51.53 -23.75 14.07
C ASP A 98 50.57 -23.59 12.88
N ASN A 99 50.43 -24.62 12.03
CA ASN A 99 49.51 -24.58 10.88
C ASN A 99 48.03 -24.53 11.30
N ASP A 100 47.66 -25.21 12.39
CA ASP A 100 46.30 -25.22 12.92
C ASP A 100 45.98 -23.88 13.61
N ILE A 101 46.97 -23.29 14.29
CA ILE A 101 46.89 -21.96 14.90
C ILE A 101 46.64 -20.91 13.80
N GLU A 102 47.49 -20.87 12.77
CA GLU A 102 47.36 -19.92 11.65
C GLU A 102 46.00 -20.05 10.93
N SER A 103 45.56 -21.29 10.70
CA SER A 103 44.26 -21.56 10.07
C SER A 103 43.08 -21.05 10.92
N TYR A 104 43.17 -21.19 12.24
CA TYR A 104 42.14 -20.72 13.15
C TYR A 104 42.16 -19.20 13.36
N GLU A 105 43.34 -18.57 13.39
CA GLU A 105 43.48 -17.11 13.39
C GLU A 105 42.86 -16.49 12.13
N ALA A 106 43.12 -17.07 10.96
CA ALA A 106 42.50 -16.64 9.71
C ALA A 106 40.96 -16.76 9.76
N TYR A 107 40.45 -17.82 10.40
CA TYR A 107 39.01 -17.99 10.62
C TYR A 107 38.43 -16.91 11.57
N LEU A 108 39.11 -16.62 12.69
CA LEU A 108 38.69 -15.58 13.64
C LEU A 108 38.71 -14.18 12.99
N LEU A 109 39.73 -13.89 12.17
CA LEU A 109 39.80 -12.65 11.39
C LEU A 109 38.64 -12.55 10.40
N GLY A 110 38.32 -13.63 9.68
CA GLY A 110 37.16 -13.68 8.79
C GLY A 110 35.82 -13.46 9.52
N CYS A 111 35.71 -13.94 10.77
CA CYS A 111 34.56 -13.67 11.63
C CYS A 111 34.49 -12.20 12.04
N ALA A 112 35.62 -11.59 12.40
CA ALA A 112 35.71 -10.17 12.78
C ALA A 112 35.35 -9.25 11.61
N GLU A 113 35.88 -9.52 10.42
CA GLU A 113 35.55 -8.80 9.20
C GLU A 113 34.05 -8.87 8.89
N SER A 114 33.47 -10.07 8.99
CA SER A 114 32.05 -10.29 8.74
C SER A 114 31.16 -9.56 9.75
N ALA A 115 31.57 -9.53 11.02
CA ALA A 115 30.91 -8.77 12.07
C ALA A 115 31.01 -7.25 11.85
N ALA A 116 32.18 -6.74 11.45
CA ALA A 116 32.38 -5.33 11.14
C ALA A 116 31.52 -4.87 9.95
N LYS A 117 31.46 -5.69 8.89
CA LYS A 117 30.55 -5.46 7.75
C LYS A 117 29.09 -5.41 8.19
N ARG A 118 28.69 -6.21 9.19
CA ARG A 118 27.33 -6.17 9.76
C ARG A 118 27.06 -4.91 10.58
N VAL A 119 28.02 -4.39 11.34
CA VAL A 119 27.88 -3.10 12.02
C VAL A 119 27.64 -1.98 10.99
N LYS A 120 28.44 -1.94 9.91
CA LYS A 120 28.25 -0.99 8.81
C LYS A 120 26.88 -1.15 8.13
N ALA A 121 26.41 -2.38 7.96
CA ALA A 121 25.07 -2.67 7.43
C ALA A 121 23.95 -2.14 8.34
N VAL A 122 24.06 -2.29 9.67
CA VAL A 122 23.09 -1.70 10.62
C VAL A 122 23.12 -0.17 10.57
N GLN A 123 24.29 0.44 10.49
CA GLN A 123 24.39 1.89 10.32
C GLN A 123 23.75 2.38 9.02
N LEU A 124 23.86 1.62 7.92
CA LEU A 124 23.14 1.91 6.68
C LEU A 124 21.62 1.80 6.88
N GLU A 125 21.14 0.76 7.58
CA GLU A 125 19.71 0.64 7.92
C GLU A 125 19.22 1.87 8.70
N ASP A 126 19.97 2.33 9.69
CA ASP A 126 19.62 3.51 10.49
C ASP A 126 19.64 4.81 9.68
N ARG A 127 20.65 5.02 8.83
CA ARG A 127 20.71 6.20 7.95
C ARG A 127 19.56 6.22 6.97
N MET A 128 19.23 5.08 6.37
CA MET A 128 18.11 4.99 5.43
C MET A 128 16.76 5.19 6.13
N LYS A 129 16.58 4.70 7.36
CA LYS A 129 15.40 5.03 8.18
C LYS A 129 15.33 6.50 8.56
N ALA A 130 16.47 7.15 8.83
CA ALA A 130 16.49 8.59 9.08
C ALA A 130 16.07 9.41 7.84
N VAL A 131 16.39 8.93 6.63
CA VAL A 131 16.02 9.58 5.37
C VAL A 131 14.55 9.33 4.99
N TYR A 132 14.09 8.08 5.06
CA TYR A 132 12.78 7.67 4.53
C TYR A 132 11.70 7.44 5.59
N GLY A 133 12.08 7.21 6.84
CA GLY A 133 11.20 7.00 8.00
C GLY A 133 11.35 5.61 8.65
N ASP A 134 11.12 5.56 9.97
CA ASP A 134 11.27 4.35 10.81
C ASP A 134 10.34 3.19 10.41
N GLY A 135 9.26 3.48 9.68
CA GLY A 135 8.32 2.46 9.20
C GLY A 135 8.85 1.62 8.04
N LEU A 136 9.94 2.04 7.37
CA LEU A 136 10.52 1.32 6.25
C LEU A 136 11.25 0.06 6.74
N GLN A 137 10.87 -1.11 6.23
CA GLN A 137 11.58 -2.35 6.50
C GLN A 137 12.82 -2.43 5.62
N ILE A 138 14.00 -2.41 6.24
CA ILE A 138 15.28 -2.49 5.56
C ILE A 138 15.97 -3.79 5.97
N LEU A 139 16.41 -4.55 4.97
CA LEU A 139 17.04 -5.84 5.15
C LEU A 139 18.34 -5.87 4.35
N THR A 140 19.44 -6.13 5.05
CA THR A 140 20.80 -6.17 4.47
C THR A 140 21.24 -7.59 4.18
N VAL A 141 21.66 -7.84 2.94
CA VAL A 141 21.94 -9.20 2.44
C VAL A 141 23.23 -9.31 1.63
N THR A 142 23.76 -10.54 1.59
CA THR A 142 24.82 -10.98 0.70
C THR A 142 24.28 -12.17 -0.10
N ALA A 143 23.66 -11.90 -1.24
CA ALA A 143 23.04 -12.94 -2.05
C ALA A 143 24.06 -13.95 -2.61
N GLN A 144 25.24 -13.47 -3.04
CA GLN A 144 26.28 -14.34 -3.58
C GLN A 144 26.81 -15.31 -2.51
N GLY A 145 27.18 -14.81 -1.34
CA GLY A 145 27.63 -15.64 -0.23
C GLY A 145 26.59 -16.70 0.19
N TRP A 146 25.29 -16.41 0.07
CA TRP A 146 24.26 -17.45 0.28
C TRP A 146 24.29 -18.54 -0.80
N LEU A 147 24.44 -18.16 -2.07
CA LEU A 147 24.59 -19.13 -3.15
C LEU A 147 25.86 -19.97 -2.99
N ASP A 148 26.96 -19.37 -2.54
CA ASP A 148 28.21 -20.06 -2.26
C ASP A 148 28.04 -21.11 -1.15
N TRP A 149 27.27 -20.78 -0.10
CA TRP A 149 26.91 -21.74 0.96
C TRP A 149 26.02 -22.89 0.46
N LEU A 150 25.14 -22.63 -0.50
CA LEU A 150 24.30 -23.66 -1.12
C LEU A 150 25.09 -24.57 -2.08
N ASN A 151 26.27 -24.15 -2.53
CA ASN A 151 27.11 -24.97 -3.39
C ASN A 151 27.66 -26.17 -2.62
N ARG A 152 27.27 -27.37 -3.04
CA ARG A 152 27.72 -28.65 -2.44
C ARG A 152 29.16 -29.01 -2.81
N ASN A 153 29.68 -28.44 -3.89
CA ASN A 153 31.03 -28.73 -4.40
C ASN A 153 32.06 -27.70 -3.93
N ARG A 154 31.76 -26.93 -2.87
CA ARG A 154 32.68 -25.92 -2.35
C ARG A 154 33.89 -26.59 -1.71
N SER A 155 35.09 -26.08 -2.02
CA SER A 155 36.35 -26.52 -1.41
C SER A 155 36.58 -25.89 -0.04
N THR A 156 35.98 -24.73 0.21
CA THR A 156 36.10 -23.96 1.46
C THR A 156 34.76 -23.34 1.84
N ASP A 157 34.54 -23.13 3.14
CA ASP A 157 33.35 -22.46 3.63
C ASP A 157 33.44 -20.94 3.39
N PRO A 158 32.38 -20.27 2.89
CA PRO A 158 32.38 -18.83 2.68
C PRO A 158 32.44 -18.04 4.01
N ASN A 159 33.11 -16.88 3.99
CA ASN A 159 33.31 -16.02 5.16
C ASN A 159 32.01 -15.65 5.90
N PHE A 160 30.90 -15.47 5.17
CA PHE A 160 29.59 -15.20 5.77
C PHE A 160 28.80 -16.47 5.96
N GLY A 161 28.71 -16.99 7.19
CA GLY A 161 27.82 -18.11 7.51
C GLY A 161 26.36 -17.88 7.06
N PRO A 162 25.54 -18.93 6.90
CA PRO A 162 24.18 -18.84 6.33
C PRO A 162 23.32 -17.75 6.98
N ASN A 163 23.31 -17.67 8.31
CA ASN A 163 22.58 -16.63 9.06
C ASN A 163 23.15 -15.22 8.85
N MET A 164 24.47 -15.12 8.66
CA MET A 164 25.17 -13.85 8.45
C MET A 164 25.01 -13.31 7.03
N THR A 165 24.50 -14.09 6.07
CA THR A 165 24.13 -13.60 4.73
C THR A 165 22.87 -12.75 4.73
N GLY A 166 22.04 -12.83 5.78
CA GLY A 166 20.78 -12.10 5.91
C GLY A 166 19.60 -12.70 5.12
N ILE A 167 19.83 -13.68 4.23
CA ILE A 167 18.77 -14.34 3.46
C ILE A 167 17.74 -15.04 4.36
N PRO A 168 18.10 -15.76 5.43
CA PRO A 168 17.12 -16.35 6.34
C PRO A 168 16.18 -15.31 6.97
N ARG A 169 16.70 -14.12 7.32
CA ARG A 169 15.89 -13.01 7.86
C ARG A 169 14.90 -12.49 6.81
N VAL A 170 15.29 -12.44 5.53
CA VAL A 170 14.38 -12.11 4.43
C VAL A 170 13.28 -13.16 4.28
N GLN A 171 13.64 -14.44 4.27
CA GLN A 171 12.66 -15.54 4.20
C GLN A 171 11.64 -15.46 5.34
N GLN A 172 12.14 -15.24 6.57
CA GLN A 172 11.28 -15.07 7.74
C GLN A 172 10.35 -13.87 7.56
N ALA A 173 10.87 -12.70 7.16
CA ALA A 173 10.05 -11.52 6.93
C ALA A 173 8.93 -11.80 5.90
N LEU A 174 9.26 -12.39 4.75
CA LEU A 174 8.29 -12.72 3.71
C LEU A 174 7.23 -13.74 4.17
N LEU A 175 7.62 -14.74 4.96
CA LEU A 175 6.67 -15.70 5.54
C LEU A 175 5.70 -15.03 6.53
N HIS A 176 6.17 -14.05 7.31
CA HIS A 176 5.32 -13.31 8.25
C HIS A 176 4.30 -12.45 7.51
N LEU A 177 4.69 -11.78 6.41
CA LEU A 177 3.76 -10.98 5.60
C LEU A 177 2.54 -11.81 5.14
N ALA A 178 2.78 -13.04 4.67
CA ALA A 178 1.70 -13.93 4.25
C ALA A 178 0.88 -14.49 5.44
N ALA A 179 1.54 -14.80 6.55
CA ALA A 179 0.88 -15.39 7.72
C ALA A 179 -0.09 -14.42 8.41
N GLU A 180 0.29 -13.15 8.57
CA GLU A 180 -0.54 -12.12 9.19
C GLU A 180 -1.85 -11.88 8.41
N GLN A 181 -1.79 -11.97 7.08
CA GLN A 181 -2.97 -11.81 6.23
C GLN A 181 -3.85 -13.08 6.18
N ASN A 182 -3.22 -14.26 6.18
CA ASN A 182 -3.93 -15.53 6.01
C ASN A 182 -4.65 -15.99 7.29
N LEU A 183 -4.09 -15.73 8.48
CA LEU A 183 -4.68 -16.22 9.73
C LEU A 183 -6.11 -15.67 9.99
N PRO A 184 -6.39 -14.37 9.83
CA PRO A 184 -7.76 -13.84 9.90
C PRO A 184 -8.69 -14.48 8.87
N ALA A 185 -8.21 -14.73 7.64
CA ALA A 185 -9.00 -15.36 6.59
C ALA A 185 -9.37 -16.81 6.94
N TYR A 186 -8.41 -17.61 7.42
CA TYR A 186 -8.68 -18.96 7.91
C TYR A 186 -9.62 -18.95 9.11
N ARG A 187 -9.42 -18.04 10.08
CA ARG A 187 -10.31 -17.89 11.23
C ARG A 187 -11.74 -17.59 10.76
N ASN A 188 -11.92 -16.64 9.84
CA ASN A 188 -13.23 -16.34 9.26
C ASN A 188 -13.83 -17.59 8.58
N HIS A 189 -13.04 -18.35 7.83
CA HIS A 189 -13.51 -19.58 7.21
C HIS A 189 -14.04 -20.61 8.24
N TYR A 190 -13.24 -20.94 9.26
CA TYR A 190 -13.59 -21.96 10.25
C TYR A 190 -14.64 -21.50 11.27
N PHE A 191 -14.65 -20.23 11.69
CA PHE A 191 -15.60 -19.72 12.69
C PHE A 191 -16.88 -19.13 12.09
N HIS A 192 -16.90 -18.81 10.80
CA HIS A 192 -18.03 -18.12 10.18
C HIS A 192 -18.55 -18.79 8.91
N ALA A 193 -17.71 -19.24 7.99
CA ALA A 193 -18.17 -19.88 6.76
C ALA A 193 -18.63 -21.33 7.00
N LEU A 194 -17.78 -22.17 7.58
CA LEU A 194 -18.06 -23.59 7.79
C LEU A 194 -19.24 -23.88 8.73
N PRO A 195 -19.50 -23.12 9.81
CA PRO A 195 -20.71 -23.26 10.60
C PRO A 195 -22.00 -23.00 9.82
N LYS A 196 -21.97 -22.18 8.74
CA LYS A 196 -23.14 -21.97 7.87
C LYS A 196 -23.54 -23.27 7.16
N ILE A 197 -22.61 -24.19 6.88
CA ILE A 197 -22.91 -25.50 6.28
C ILE A 197 -23.74 -26.34 7.25
N VAL A 198 -23.36 -26.39 8.53
CA VAL A 198 -24.15 -27.07 9.57
C VAL A 198 -25.58 -26.55 9.61
N LYS A 199 -25.74 -25.22 9.62
CA LYS A 199 -27.06 -24.58 9.60
C LYS A 199 -27.85 -24.95 8.34
N ARG A 200 -27.21 -24.99 7.16
CA ARG A 200 -27.85 -25.45 5.91
C ARG A 200 -28.32 -26.90 6.00
N CYS A 201 -27.53 -27.79 6.58
CA CYS A 201 -27.92 -29.20 6.76
C CYS A 201 -29.20 -29.31 7.60
N TYR A 202 -29.28 -28.64 8.75
CA TYR A 202 -30.48 -28.64 9.58
C TYR A 202 -31.73 -28.09 8.87
N ARG A 203 -31.57 -27.13 7.95
CA ARG A 203 -32.70 -26.61 7.15
C ARG A 203 -33.23 -27.62 6.13
N ILE A 204 -32.36 -28.49 5.63
CA ILE A 204 -32.75 -29.59 4.73
C ILE A 204 -33.50 -30.66 5.54
N LEU A 205 -33.01 -30.97 6.74
CA LEU A 205 -33.56 -32.04 7.59
C LEU A 205 -34.89 -31.66 8.26
N LYS A 206 -35.07 -30.41 8.73
CA LYS A 206 -36.29 -29.98 9.44
C LYS A 206 -37.17 -29.10 8.53
N LYS A 207 -38.37 -29.57 8.20
CA LYS A 207 -39.38 -28.87 7.37
C LYS A 207 -40.69 -28.64 8.14
N ASN A 208 -41.37 -27.52 7.86
CA ASN A 208 -42.65 -27.12 8.44
C ASN A 208 -43.77 -27.24 7.39
N ALA A 209 -45.03 -27.32 7.83
CA ALA A 209 -46.19 -27.19 6.94
C ALA A 209 -46.33 -25.73 6.46
N GLN A 210 -46.92 -25.51 5.28
CA GLN A 210 -47.22 -24.15 4.82
C GLN A 210 -48.23 -23.47 5.76
N GLU A 211 -47.95 -22.22 6.12
CA GLU A 211 -48.81 -21.38 6.96
C GLU A 211 -49.06 -20.06 6.22
N GLY A 212 -50.33 -19.72 5.94
CA GLY A 212 -50.69 -18.64 5.01
C GLY A 212 -50.15 -17.24 5.35
N GLY A 213 -49.90 -16.95 6.63
CA GLY A 213 -49.28 -15.68 7.05
C GLY A 213 -47.84 -15.49 6.56
N TYR A 214 -47.17 -16.56 6.14
CA TYR A 214 -45.75 -16.50 5.75
C TYR A 214 -45.52 -15.95 4.34
N GLU A 215 -46.44 -16.21 3.41
CA GLU A 215 -46.35 -15.70 2.03
C GLU A 215 -46.43 -14.16 2.02
N HIS A 216 -47.33 -13.60 2.83
CA HIS A 216 -47.46 -12.15 2.99
C HIS A 216 -46.17 -11.52 3.54
N PHE A 217 -45.55 -12.15 4.54
CA PHE A 217 -44.25 -11.73 5.07
C PHE A 217 -43.16 -11.73 3.99
N GLN A 218 -43.06 -12.80 3.20
CA GLN A 218 -42.05 -12.88 2.13
C GLN A 218 -42.25 -11.81 1.06
N ALA A 219 -43.49 -11.56 0.64
CA ALA A 219 -43.82 -10.50 -0.31
C ALA A 219 -43.45 -9.11 0.25
N SER A 220 -43.79 -8.84 1.52
CA SER A 220 -43.43 -7.60 2.21
C SER A 220 -41.91 -7.42 2.31
N ALA A 221 -41.17 -8.47 2.68
CA ALA A 221 -39.71 -8.45 2.76
C ALA A 221 -39.08 -8.17 1.39
N LYS A 222 -39.51 -8.86 0.33
CA LYS A 222 -39.03 -8.62 -1.05
C LYS A 222 -39.26 -7.18 -1.50
N LYS A 223 -40.47 -6.64 -1.24
CA LYS A 223 -40.81 -5.24 -1.55
C LYS A 223 -39.92 -4.25 -0.78
N ALA A 224 -39.64 -4.52 0.48
CA ALA A 224 -38.75 -3.69 1.31
C ALA A 224 -37.31 -3.70 0.78
N ILE A 225 -36.81 -4.86 0.35
CA ILE A 225 -35.45 -5.02 -0.22
C ILE A 225 -35.35 -4.27 -1.56
N GLU A 226 -36.34 -4.39 -2.44
CA GLU A 226 -36.31 -3.68 -3.73
C GLU A 226 -36.36 -2.15 -3.53
N SER A 227 -37.21 -1.70 -2.61
CA SER A 227 -37.30 -0.28 -2.25
C SER A 227 -35.97 0.25 -1.71
N PHE A 228 -35.28 -0.55 -0.87
CA PHE A 228 -33.95 -0.24 -0.36
C PHE A 228 -32.93 -0.10 -1.50
N LYS A 229 -32.87 -1.08 -2.42
CA LYS A 229 -31.91 -1.07 -3.53
C LYS A 229 -32.04 0.18 -4.41
N VAL A 230 -33.27 0.56 -4.77
CA VAL A 230 -33.54 1.74 -5.61
C VAL A 230 -33.22 3.04 -4.85
N ALA A 231 -33.66 3.16 -3.60
CA ALA A 231 -33.45 4.38 -2.82
C ALA A 231 -31.97 4.61 -2.48
N SER A 232 -31.26 3.56 -2.05
CA SER A 232 -29.86 3.65 -1.65
C SER A 232 -28.94 4.00 -2.82
N SER A 233 -29.16 3.42 -4.01
CA SER A 233 -28.34 3.71 -5.19
C SER A 233 -28.42 5.19 -5.62
N LYS A 234 -29.62 5.77 -5.60
CA LYS A 234 -29.82 7.20 -5.90
C LYS A 234 -29.18 8.09 -4.84
N SER A 235 -29.32 7.72 -3.56
CA SER A 235 -28.74 8.46 -2.45
C SER A 235 -27.21 8.52 -2.53
N MET A 236 -26.54 7.48 -3.03
CA MET A 236 -25.08 7.46 -3.13
C MET A 236 -24.54 8.43 -4.17
N VAL A 237 -25.23 8.61 -5.31
CA VAL A 237 -24.84 9.58 -6.34
C VAL A 237 -24.95 11.01 -5.81
N VAL A 238 -26.06 11.32 -5.14
CA VAL A 238 -26.29 12.64 -4.52
C VAL A 238 -25.24 12.91 -3.43
N TRP A 239 -24.95 11.90 -2.60
CA TRP A 239 -23.95 12.00 -1.55
C TRP A 239 -22.55 12.24 -2.13
N ALA A 240 -22.09 11.44 -3.08
CA ALA A 240 -20.77 11.61 -3.68
C ALA A 240 -20.62 13.00 -4.34
N ALA A 241 -21.70 13.54 -4.91
CA ALA A 241 -21.71 14.89 -5.43
C ALA A 241 -21.54 15.97 -4.34
N ALA A 242 -22.13 15.77 -3.15
CA ALA A 242 -22.10 16.70 -2.03
C ALA A 242 -20.82 16.60 -1.16
N THR A 243 -20.28 15.39 -0.99
CA THR A 243 -19.17 15.14 -0.06
C THR A 243 -17.81 15.35 -0.65
N VAL A 244 -17.59 15.14 -1.96
CA VAL A 244 -16.27 15.37 -2.54
C VAL A 244 -16.03 16.88 -2.68
N PRO A 245 -15.19 17.50 -1.82
CA PRO A 245 -14.99 18.94 -1.87
C PRO A 245 -14.06 19.28 -3.04
N LYS A 246 -14.00 20.58 -3.36
CA LYS A 246 -13.00 21.10 -4.28
C LYS A 246 -11.59 20.93 -3.69
N ILE A 247 -10.62 20.68 -4.57
CA ILE A 247 -9.20 20.57 -4.19
C ILE A 247 -8.66 21.97 -3.93
N PHE A 248 -8.99 22.92 -4.80
CA PHE A 248 -8.51 24.30 -4.74
C PHE A 248 -9.66 25.27 -4.43
N THR A 249 -9.40 26.24 -3.56
CA THR A 249 -10.22 27.47 -3.54
C THR A 249 -10.02 28.27 -4.83
N GLY A 250 -10.88 29.26 -5.09
CA GLY A 250 -10.74 30.12 -6.29
C GLY A 250 -9.36 30.76 -6.39
N LEU A 251 -8.91 31.41 -5.30
CA LEU A 251 -7.60 32.03 -5.21
C LEU A 251 -6.45 31.01 -5.38
N GLN A 252 -6.51 29.88 -4.69
CA GLN A 252 -5.47 28.84 -4.80
C GLN A 252 -5.36 28.30 -6.23
N ARG A 253 -6.49 28.16 -6.94
CA ARG A 253 -6.52 27.71 -8.34
C ARG A 253 -5.82 28.72 -9.24
N GLU A 254 -6.09 30.01 -9.06
CA GLU A 254 -5.47 31.09 -9.84
C GLU A 254 -3.96 31.19 -9.58
N GLU A 255 -3.54 31.09 -8.32
CA GLU A 255 -2.11 31.05 -7.95
C GLU A 255 -1.41 29.83 -8.57
N ALA A 256 -2.00 28.64 -8.45
CA ALA A 256 -1.45 27.43 -9.04
C ALA A 256 -1.38 27.52 -10.57
N ALA A 257 -2.40 28.07 -11.22
CA ALA A 257 -2.41 28.27 -12.67
C ALA A 257 -1.31 29.27 -13.10
N SER A 258 -1.09 30.32 -12.31
CA SER A 258 -0.02 31.30 -12.55
C SER A 258 1.36 30.67 -12.42
N ARG A 259 1.59 29.82 -11.41
CA ARG A 259 2.85 29.07 -11.24
C ARG A 259 3.08 28.08 -12.39
N VAL A 260 2.05 27.36 -12.81
CA VAL A 260 2.11 26.45 -13.98
C VAL A 260 2.47 27.23 -15.24
N ARG A 261 1.86 28.40 -15.46
CA ARG A 261 2.18 29.26 -16.61
C ARG A 261 3.64 29.72 -16.58
N LEU A 262 4.13 30.15 -15.41
CA LEU A 262 5.52 30.54 -15.22
C LEU A 262 6.48 29.36 -15.48
N LEU A 263 6.16 28.16 -15.00
CA LEU A 263 6.95 26.96 -15.26
C LEU A 263 7.07 26.69 -16.76
N ILE A 264 5.97 26.76 -17.52
CA ILE A 264 5.97 26.53 -18.97
C ILE A 264 6.84 27.58 -19.69
N GLN A 265 6.80 28.84 -19.26
CA GLN A 265 7.69 29.89 -19.78
C GLN A 265 9.16 29.57 -19.48
N LEU A 266 9.43 29.06 -18.28
CA LEU A 266 10.76 28.70 -17.83
C LEU A 266 11.33 27.45 -18.51
N TRP A 267 10.53 26.49 -18.99
CA TRP A 267 11.08 25.29 -19.64
C TRP A 267 12.01 25.59 -20.82
N LYS A 268 11.75 26.69 -21.55
CA LYS A 268 12.62 27.17 -22.63
C LYS A 268 13.97 27.66 -22.11
N ILE A 269 13.96 28.42 -21.01
CA ILE A 269 15.11 29.18 -20.51
C ILE A 269 15.94 28.37 -19.51
N ARG A 270 15.27 27.65 -18.60
CA ARG A 270 15.84 27.01 -17.40
C ARG A 270 16.93 25.98 -17.72
N TRP A 271 16.89 25.36 -18.90
CA TRP A 271 17.79 24.26 -19.25
C TRP A 271 18.44 24.41 -20.63
N ASP A 272 18.36 25.58 -21.25
CA ASP A 272 18.85 25.80 -22.62
C ASP A 272 18.34 24.71 -23.60
N VAL A 273 17.04 24.39 -23.50
CA VAL A 273 16.43 23.29 -24.27
C VAL A 273 16.37 23.68 -25.74
N ARG A 274 17.29 23.18 -26.55
CA ARG A 274 17.28 23.41 -28.00
C ARG A 274 15.98 22.92 -28.64
N TRP A 275 15.59 23.55 -29.76
CA TRP A 275 14.38 23.23 -30.52
C TRP A 275 14.17 21.73 -30.76
N ASN A 276 15.20 20.98 -31.17
CA ASN A 276 15.07 19.54 -31.43
C ASN A 276 14.68 18.76 -30.17
N THR A 277 15.29 19.10 -29.04
CA THR A 277 14.98 18.50 -27.73
C THR A 277 13.57 18.87 -27.28
N TRP A 278 13.18 20.13 -27.45
CA TRP A 278 11.82 20.59 -27.15
C TRP A 278 10.76 19.84 -27.97
N ASN A 279 10.97 19.72 -29.28
CA ASN A 279 10.07 19.04 -30.19
C ASN A 279 9.98 17.54 -29.88
N MET A 280 11.10 16.92 -29.53
CA MET A 280 11.13 15.53 -29.06
C MET A 280 10.32 15.36 -27.77
N THR A 281 10.52 16.22 -26.76
CA THR A 281 9.76 16.16 -25.50
C THR A 281 8.26 16.29 -25.73
N LEU A 282 7.85 17.21 -26.61
CA LEU A 282 6.44 17.36 -27.00
C LEU A 282 5.90 16.10 -27.70
N GLY A 283 6.64 15.56 -28.66
CA GLY A 283 6.27 14.33 -29.38
C GLY A 283 6.17 13.11 -28.47
N GLU A 284 6.93 13.11 -27.37
CA GLU A 284 6.95 12.06 -26.35
C GLU A 284 6.08 12.38 -25.12
N ASN A 285 5.15 13.33 -25.27
CA ASN A 285 4.13 13.67 -24.26
C ASN A 285 4.71 14.15 -22.92
N GLY A 286 5.81 14.90 -22.96
CA GLY A 286 6.44 15.49 -21.79
C GLY A 286 7.42 14.57 -21.05
N ILE A 287 7.61 13.33 -21.52
CA ILE A 287 8.50 12.33 -20.90
C ILE A 287 9.50 11.85 -21.96
N PRO A 288 10.60 12.59 -22.18
CA PRO A 288 11.55 12.25 -23.22
C PRO A 288 12.21 10.88 -22.95
N CYS A 289 12.16 9.99 -23.92
CA CYS A 289 12.77 8.66 -23.86
C CYS A 289 14.16 8.72 -24.49
N HIS A 290 15.22 8.64 -23.67
CA HIS A 290 16.61 8.57 -24.14
C HIS A 290 17.09 9.80 -24.92
N SER A 291 17.11 10.97 -24.27
CA SER A 291 17.69 12.17 -24.86
C SER A 291 19.21 12.22 -24.70
N ASP A 292 19.93 12.30 -25.82
CA ASP A 292 21.37 12.62 -25.84
C ASP A 292 21.65 14.13 -25.70
N SER A 293 20.60 14.94 -25.51
CA SER A 293 20.75 16.39 -25.35
C SER A 293 21.51 16.72 -24.09
N VAL A 294 22.53 17.58 -24.17
CA VAL A 294 23.27 18.09 -23.00
C VAL A 294 22.34 18.72 -21.95
N ALA A 295 21.23 19.32 -22.39
CA ALA A 295 20.21 19.88 -21.49
C ALA A 295 19.60 18.81 -20.56
N TYR A 296 19.52 17.57 -21.03
CA TYR A 296 18.86 16.43 -20.38
C TYR A 296 19.82 15.30 -19.98
N SER A 297 21.05 15.30 -20.48
CA SER A 297 22.09 14.34 -20.08
C SER A 297 22.27 14.46 -18.57
N SER A 298 22.08 13.37 -17.83
CA SER A 298 22.05 13.29 -16.36
C SER A 298 20.77 13.80 -15.65
N ARG A 299 19.69 14.10 -16.38
CA ARG A 299 18.42 14.56 -15.79
C ARG A 299 17.28 13.62 -16.14
N ASP A 300 16.42 13.41 -15.16
CA ASP A 300 15.15 12.72 -15.35
C ASP A 300 14.09 13.78 -15.59
N VAL A 301 13.88 14.09 -16.86
CA VAL A 301 12.95 15.12 -17.27
C VAL A 301 11.57 14.50 -17.36
N ASN A 302 10.64 15.08 -16.64
CA ASN A 302 9.24 14.73 -16.74
C ASN A 302 8.39 15.98 -16.52
N TRP A 303 7.91 16.54 -17.63
CA TRP A 303 7.11 17.76 -17.58
C TRP A 303 5.76 17.55 -16.89
N ASN A 304 5.19 16.34 -16.92
CA ASN A 304 3.98 16.03 -16.16
C ASN A 304 4.26 16.09 -14.66
N ARG A 305 5.37 15.51 -14.20
CA ARG A 305 5.77 15.58 -12.79
C ARG A 305 6.02 17.02 -12.37
N ASP A 306 6.74 17.80 -13.18
CA ASP A 306 7.03 19.20 -12.86
C ASP A 306 5.74 20.04 -12.73
N LEU A 307 4.77 19.81 -13.63
CA LEU A 307 3.45 20.44 -13.58
C LEU A 307 2.70 20.08 -12.29
N LEU A 308 2.70 18.79 -11.92
CA LEU A 308 2.07 18.29 -10.71
C LEU A 308 2.70 18.93 -9.46
N GLU A 309 4.02 18.84 -9.31
CA GLU A 309 4.75 19.39 -8.17
C GLU A 309 4.56 20.91 -8.04
N THR A 310 4.58 21.64 -9.15
CA THR A 310 4.40 23.10 -9.18
C THR A 310 2.98 23.52 -8.76
N MET A 311 1.99 22.75 -9.19
CA MET A 311 0.59 22.98 -8.83
C MET A 311 0.32 22.62 -7.36
N GLU A 312 0.87 21.51 -6.87
CA GLU A 312 0.65 20.98 -5.52
C GLU A 312 1.36 21.78 -4.41
N THR A 313 2.44 22.50 -4.73
CA THR A 313 3.23 23.26 -3.75
C THR A 313 2.54 24.57 -3.36
N PRO A 314 2.19 24.79 -2.08
CA PRO A 314 1.57 26.04 -1.62
C PRO A 314 2.56 27.22 -1.65
N THR A 315 2.07 28.43 -1.93
CA THR A 315 2.86 29.67 -2.05
C THR A 315 3.45 30.16 -0.72
N SER A 316 2.93 29.66 0.42
CA SER A 316 3.18 30.23 1.75
C SER A 316 3.91 29.26 2.68
N ILE A 317 5.25 29.32 2.71
CA ILE A 317 6.01 29.29 3.98
C ILE A 317 7.19 30.26 3.82
N GLN A 318 6.99 31.50 4.27
CA GLN A 318 8.07 32.46 4.43
C GLN A 318 8.69 32.40 5.84
N HIS A 319 8.17 31.62 6.79
CA HIS A 319 8.80 31.46 8.11
C HIS A 319 8.64 30.04 8.69
N SER A 320 9.77 29.36 8.81
CA SER A 320 10.15 28.36 9.83
C SER A 320 9.20 27.17 10.15
N TYR A 321 9.65 25.98 9.71
CA TYR A 321 9.46 24.64 10.32
C TYR A 321 8.13 23.86 10.21
N THR A 322 7.05 24.36 9.61
CA THR A 322 5.87 23.51 9.35
C THR A 322 5.79 23.10 7.89
N SER A 323 6.20 21.88 7.55
CA SER A 323 6.02 21.29 6.20
C SER A 323 4.58 21.50 5.73
N SER A 324 4.36 22.38 4.75
CA SER A 324 3.01 22.69 4.26
C SER A 324 2.45 21.45 3.55
N ILE A 325 1.26 21.04 3.94
CA ILE A 325 0.60 19.88 3.34
C ILE A 325 0.22 20.25 1.90
N PRO A 326 0.61 19.44 0.88
CA PRO A 326 0.20 19.65 -0.51
C PRO A 326 -1.33 19.75 -0.64
N PHE A 327 -1.83 20.47 -1.65
CA PHE A 327 -3.27 20.70 -1.82
C PHE A 327 -4.08 19.41 -1.90
N VAL A 328 -3.65 18.44 -2.70
CA VAL A 328 -4.31 17.12 -2.81
C VAL A 328 -4.13 16.29 -1.54
N GLY A 329 -3.05 16.49 -0.79
CA GLY A 329 -2.87 15.91 0.55
C GLY A 329 -3.93 16.42 1.52
N ASN A 330 -4.13 17.75 1.59
CA ASN A 330 -5.17 18.35 2.42
C ASN A 330 -6.58 17.92 1.97
N TRP A 331 -6.80 17.80 0.66
CA TRP A 331 -8.06 17.28 0.12
C TRP A 331 -8.35 15.86 0.59
N ARG A 332 -7.35 14.96 0.58
CA ARG A 332 -7.47 13.60 1.15
C ARG A 332 -7.83 13.64 2.63
N GLU A 333 -7.15 14.45 3.44
CA GLU A 333 -7.43 14.52 4.88
C GLU A 333 -8.84 15.04 5.17
N LYS A 334 -9.34 16.02 4.40
CA LYS A 334 -10.74 16.47 4.48
C LYS A 334 -11.72 15.35 4.12
N MET A 335 -11.45 14.62 3.04
CA MET A 335 -12.26 13.46 2.64
C MET A 335 -12.31 12.38 3.73
N LEU A 336 -11.19 12.13 4.40
CA LEU A 336 -11.12 11.16 5.50
C LEU A 336 -11.86 11.65 6.76
N ALA A 337 -11.83 12.97 7.04
CA ALA A 337 -12.59 13.56 8.15
C ALA A 337 -14.10 13.48 7.92
N ASP A 338 -14.56 13.66 6.68
CA ASP A 338 -15.99 13.62 6.31
C ASP A 338 -16.52 12.18 6.11
N LEU A 339 -15.64 11.17 6.20
CA LEU A 339 -15.99 9.76 5.97
C LEU A 339 -16.98 9.22 7.00
N ASP A 340 -16.95 9.70 8.24
CA ASP A 340 -17.90 9.28 9.28
C ASP A 340 -19.34 9.68 8.93
N GLN A 341 -19.53 10.89 8.39
CA GLN A 341 -20.83 11.35 7.94
C GLN A 341 -21.36 10.52 6.75
N CYS A 342 -20.47 10.15 5.83
CA CYS A 342 -20.78 9.22 4.73
C CYS A 342 -21.24 7.87 5.27
N PHE A 343 -20.46 7.31 6.21
CA PHE A 343 -20.72 6.01 6.79
C PHE A 343 -22.09 5.98 7.48
N VAL A 344 -22.41 6.98 8.29
CA VAL A 344 -23.71 7.12 8.96
C VAL A 344 -24.85 7.23 7.95
N SER A 345 -24.70 8.06 6.91
CA SER A 345 -25.75 8.27 5.91
C SER A 345 -26.05 6.98 5.12
N SER A 346 -25.00 6.25 4.76
CA SER A 346 -25.11 4.98 4.01
C SER A 346 -25.69 3.85 4.85
N THR A 347 -25.31 3.78 6.14
CA THR A 347 -25.77 2.74 7.06
C THR A 347 -27.22 2.95 7.51
N GLN A 348 -27.72 4.18 7.56
CA GLN A 348 -29.09 4.48 7.99
C GLN A 348 -30.16 3.81 7.10
N ALA A 349 -29.94 3.75 5.79
CA ALA A 349 -30.85 3.06 4.86
C ALA A 349 -30.90 1.55 5.15
N ILE A 350 -29.74 0.96 5.48
CA ILE A 350 -29.59 -0.45 5.82
C ILE A 350 -30.28 -0.75 7.16
N VAL A 351 -30.06 0.09 8.17
CA VAL A 351 -30.74 0.00 9.46
C VAL A 351 -32.26 0.07 9.28
N THR A 352 -32.75 0.96 8.40
CA THR A 352 -34.17 1.14 8.14
C THR A 352 -34.79 -0.12 7.49
N VAL A 353 -34.16 -0.70 6.47
CA VAL A 353 -34.68 -1.94 5.86
C VAL A 353 -34.62 -3.11 6.83
N CYS A 354 -33.56 -3.22 7.63
CA CYS A 354 -33.44 -4.23 8.68
C CYS A 354 -34.55 -4.12 9.73
N LYS A 355 -34.88 -2.88 10.17
CA LYS A 355 -36.00 -2.64 11.09
C LYS A 355 -37.34 -3.06 10.49
N LYS A 356 -37.61 -2.73 9.22
CA LYS A 356 -38.85 -3.14 8.53
C LYS A 356 -39.00 -4.66 8.44
N ILE A 357 -37.92 -5.36 8.12
CA ILE A 357 -37.92 -6.83 8.07
C ILE A 357 -38.14 -7.40 9.47
N ARG A 358 -37.45 -6.88 10.49
CA ARG A 358 -37.64 -7.31 11.88
C ARG A 358 -39.09 -7.13 12.35
N LEU A 359 -39.68 -5.97 12.12
CA LEU A 359 -41.09 -5.71 12.43
C LEU A 359 -42.01 -6.71 11.73
N SER A 360 -41.75 -7.02 10.47
CA SER A 360 -42.53 -8.02 9.72
C SER A 360 -42.41 -9.44 10.30
N ILE A 361 -41.27 -9.79 10.92
CA ILE A 361 -41.09 -11.05 11.66
C ILE A 361 -41.85 -11.01 12.99
N ASP A 362 -41.84 -9.88 13.68
CA ASP A 362 -42.48 -9.74 14.99
C ASP A 362 -44.01 -9.80 14.87
N THR A 363 -44.59 -9.26 13.80
CA THR A 363 -46.02 -9.34 13.48
C THR A 363 -46.43 -10.65 12.78
N LEU A 364 -45.49 -11.57 12.55
CA LEU A 364 -45.75 -12.83 11.87
C LEU A 364 -46.65 -13.72 12.74
N SER A 365 -47.82 -14.08 12.20
CA SER A 365 -48.80 -14.98 12.82
C SER A 365 -48.58 -16.40 12.31
N VAL A 366 -47.64 -17.11 12.95
CA VAL A 366 -47.26 -18.50 12.63
C VAL A 366 -46.92 -19.27 13.90
N SER A 367 -46.72 -20.59 13.78
CA SER A 367 -46.25 -21.44 14.86
C SER A 367 -44.96 -20.91 15.51
N ALA A 368 -44.87 -21.04 16.84
CA ALA A 368 -43.74 -20.53 17.63
C ALA A 368 -42.38 -21.09 17.15
N ASP A 369 -42.35 -22.37 16.72
CA ASP A 369 -41.14 -22.98 16.15
C ASP A 369 -40.71 -22.31 14.84
N LEU A 370 -41.63 -22.07 13.90
CA LEU A 370 -41.33 -21.43 12.63
C LEU A 370 -40.90 -19.96 12.83
N LYS A 371 -41.56 -19.25 13.74
CA LYS A 371 -41.17 -17.89 14.13
C LYS A 371 -39.76 -17.87 14.71
N ASN A 372 -39.44 -18.74 15.67
CA ASN A 372 -38.11 -18.84 16.26
C ASN A 372 -37.02 -19.21 15.24
N ARG A 373 -37.30 -20.10 14.28
CA ARG A 373 -36.37 -20.41 13.17
C ARG A 373 -36.14 -19.22 12.26
N THR A 374 -37.20 -18.46 11.97
CA THR A 374 -37.13 -17.23 11.15
C THR A 374 -36.29 -16.17 11.88
N ILE A 375 -36.52 -15.95 13.18
CA ILE A 375 -35.72 -15.05 14.02
C ILE A 375 -34.24 -15.48 14.03
N THR A 376 -33.96 -16.75 14.29
CA THR A 376 -32.58 -17.28 14.33
C THR A 376 -31.85 -17.09 13.00
N THR A 377 -32.58 -17.24 11.89
CA THR A 377 -32.01 -17.05 10.55
C THR A 377 -31.79 -15.56 10.26
N TRP A 378 -32.74 -14.72 10.66
CA TRP A 378 -32.62 -13.27 10.57
C TRP A 378 -31.41 -12.75 11.34
N GLU A 379 -31.22 -13.17 12.59
CA GLU A 379 -30.04 -12.77 13.38
C GLU A 379 -28.74 -13.19 12.71
N SER A 380 -28.69 -14.37 12.09
CA SER A 380 -27.52 -14.81 11.34
C SER A 380 -27.23 -13.94 10.10
N SER A 381 -28.26 -13.49 9.39
CA SER A 381 -28.13 -12.57 8.26
C SER A 381 -27.78 -11.16 8.73
N ARG A 382 -28.38 -10.68 9.83
CA ARG A 382 -28.05 -9.40 10.47
C ARG A 382 -26.59 -9.34 10.91
N CYS A 383 -26.06 -10.40 11.52
CA CYS A 383 -24.63 -10.49 11.83
C CYS A 383 -23.74 -10.43 10.58
N SER A 384 -24.17 -11.03 9.47
CA SER A 384 -23.41 -10.99 8.21
C SER A 384 -23.44 -9.58 7.61
N ILE A 385 -24.59 -8.91 7.63
CA ILE A 385 -24.75 -7.51 7.22
C ILE A 385 -23.91 -6.58 8.10
N SER A 386 -23.89 -6.79 9.43
CA SER A 386 -23.06 -6.01 10.35
C SER A 386 -21.59 -6.07 9.98
N ARG A 387 -21.06 -7.24 9.62
CA ARG A 387 -19.65 -7.37 9.20
C ARG A 387 -19.35 -6.62 7.92
N VAL A 388 -20.26 -6.72 6.94
CA VAL A 388 -20.14 -5.93 5.70
C VAL A 388 -20.08 -4.44 6.02
N LEU A 389 -20.84 -3.97 7.02
CA LEU A 389 -20.78 -2.59 7.49
C LEU A 389 -19.49 -2.28 8.26
N ASP A 390 -19.03 -3.16 9.13
CA ASP A 390 -17.78 -2.99 9.89
C ASP A 390 -16.58 -2.82 8.94
N ASP A 391 -16.54 -3.62 7.86
CA ASP A 391 -15.49 -3.55 6.83
C ASP A 391 -15.63 -2.34 5.90
N TYR A 392 -16.86 -1.86 5.66
CA TYR A 392 -17.15 -0.80 4.70
C TYR A 392 -16.38 0.50 4.97
N LYS A 393 -16.22 0.87 6.26
CA LYS A 393 -15.48 2.08 6.64
C LYS A 393 -14.02 2.00 6.18
N THR A 394 -13.38 0.86 6.43
CA THR A 394 -12.00 0.58 6.02
C THR A 394 -11.87 0.56 4.50
N THR A 395 -12.82 -0.05 3.79
CA THR A 395 -12.84 -0.07 2.33
C THR A 395 -12.97 1.33 1.74
N LEU A 396 -13.82 2.20 2.29
CA LEU A 396 -13.91 3.60 1.87
C LEU A 396 -12.59 4.36 2.07
N GLN A 397 -11.92 4.17 3.21
CA GLN A 397 -10.61 4.78 3.48
C GLN A 397 -9.54 4.30 2.50
N ALA A 398 -9.55 3.00 2.18
CA ALA A 398 -8.69 2.41 1.17
C ALA A 398 -8.95 3.02 -0.21
N SER A 399 -10.22 3.12 -0.63
CA SER A 399 -10.62 3.75 -1.90
C SER A 399 -10.20 5.21 -2.01
N ILE A 400 -10.33 6.01 -0.94
CA ILE A 400 -9.85 7.41 -0.91
C ILE A 400 -8.33 7.44 -1.09
N THR A 401 -7.61 6.57 -0.37
CA THR A 401 -6.15 6.51 -0.43
C THR A 401 -5.67 6.03 -1.80
N GLU A 402 -6.36 5.08 -2.42
CA GLU A 402 -6.10 4.60 -3.78
C GLU A 402 -6.24 5.73 -4.82
N VAL A 403 -7.34 6.49 -4.76
CA VAL A 403 -7.53 7.63 -5.67
C VAL A 403 -6.50 8.72 -5.42
N TYR A 404 -6.23 9.06 -4.15
CA TYR A 404 -5.18 10.00 -3.79
C TYR A 404 -3.84 9.62 -4.40
N ARG A 405 -3.44 8.35 -4.27
CA ARG A 405 -2.23 7.82 -4.89
C ARG A 405 -2.29 7.99 -6.40
N ALA A 406 -3.34 7.51 -7.06
CA ALA A 406 -3.48 7.59 -8.51
C ALA A 406 -3.50 9.03 -9.08
N VAL A 407 -3.90 10.01 -8.27
CA VAL A 407 -3.92 11.44 -8.61
C VAL A 407 -2.54 12.08 -8.38
N THR A 408 -1.81 11.67 -7.35
CA THR A 408 -0.52 12.27 -6.94
C THR A 408 0.72 11.56 -7.48
N THR A 409 0.58 10.35 -8.02
CA THR A 409 1.68 9.60 -8.63
C THR A 409 1.77 9.91 -10.12
N GLU A 410 2.86 10.55 -10.51
CA GLU A 410 3.28 10.64 -11.90
C GLU A 410 4.46 9.68 -12.08
N GLU A 411 4.19 8.54 -12.73
CA GLU A 411 5.14 7.43 -12.89
C GLU A 411 5.26 6.94 -14.33
N ASP A 412 4.25 7.23 -15.18
CA ASP A 412 4.19 6.79 -16.57
C ASP A 412 3.18 7.60 -17.41
N VAL A 413 3.08 7.22 -18.67
CA VAL A 413 2.16 7.80 -19.66
C VAL A 413 0.67 7.51 -19.42
N GLU A 414 0.33 6.61 -18.50
CA GLU A 414 -1.04 6.21 -18.18
C GLU A 414 -1.57 6.83 -16.88
N CYS A 415 -0.73 7.52 -16.11
CA CYS A 415 -1.21 8.26 -14.94
C CYS A 415 -2.18 9.40 -15.34
N LEU A 416 -2.99 9.86 -14.38
CA LEU A 416 -4.07 10.82 -14.64
C LEU A 416 -3.57 12.08 -15.37
N ILE A 417 -2.49 12.68 -14.87
CA ILE A 417 -1.91 13.89 -15.45
C ILE A 417 -1.35 13.67 -16.86
N SER A 418 -0.67 12.54 -17.10
CA SER A 418 -0.14 12.20 -18.42
C SER A 418 -1.25 11.98 -19.45
N GLN A 419 -2.32 11.27 -19.07
CA GLN A 419 -3.48 11.09 -19.93
C GLN A 419 -4.16 12.42 -20.26
N LEU A 420 -4.30 13.29 -19.26
CA LEU A 420 -4.85 14.63 -19.45
C LEU A 420 -3.98 15.46 -20.40
N ASN A 421 -2.66 15.41 -20.27
CA ASN A 421 -1.74 16.29 -20.98
C ASN A 421 -1.32 15.80 -22.36
N LYS A 422 -1.42 14.50 -22.64
CA LYS A 422 -1.16 13.91 -23.95
C LYS A 422 -1.80 14.68 -25.12
N PRO A 423 -3.12 14.98 -25.13
CA PRO A 423 -3.71 15.78 -26.21
C PRO A 423 -3.17 17.21 -26.28
N ARG A 424 -2.82 17.83 -25.15
CA ARG A 424 -2.26 19.19 -25.09
C ARG A 424 -0.86 19.27 -25.69
N PHE A 425 0.00 18.31 -25.35
CA PHE A 425 1.33 18.23 -25.91
C PHE A 425 1.29 17.96 -27.41
N ARG A 426 0.38 17.10 -27.88
CA ARG A 426 0.18 16.86 -29.31
C ARG A 426 -0.29 18.11 -30.05
N GLU A 427 -1.26 18.84 -29.51
CA GLU A 427 -1.76 20.09 -30.11
C GLU A 427 -0.66 21.16 -30.23
N ALA A 428 0.23 21.24 -29.24
CA ALA A 428 1.42 22.10 -29.31
C ALA A 428 2.50 21.56 -30.26
N TYR A 429 2.68 20.23 -30.35
CA TYR A 429 3.62 19.60 -31.27
C TYR A 429 3.24 19.85 -32.75
N ASP A 430 1.94 19.74 -33.06
CA ASP A 430 1.39 19.81 -34.42
C ASP A 430 1.38 21.24 -35.01
N GLN A 431 1.92 22.24 -34.31
CA GLN A 431 2.05 23.60 -34.84
C GLN A 431 2.94 23.64 -36.09
N GLN A 432 2.64 24.59 -36.98
CA GLN A 432 3.32 24.72 -38.28
C GLN A 432 4.85 24.85 -38.12
N LYS A 433 5.57 23.92 -38.77
CA LYS A 433 7.03 23.87 -38.83
C LYS A 433 7.60 25.01 -39.69
N GLY A 434 8.83 25.42 -39.41
CA GLY A 434 9.53 26.51 -40.12
C GLY A 434 10.11 27.55 -39.17
N GLU A 435 10.51 28.70 -39.71
CA GLU A 435 11.04 29.81 -38.90
C GLU A 435 10.03 30.22 -37.82
N GLY A 436 10.51 30.40 -36.58
CA GLY A 436 9.67 30.74 -35.43
C GLY A 436 8.81 29.60 -34.87
N ALA A 437 8.92 28.35 -35.35
CA ALA A 437 8.11 27.23 -34.87
C ALA A 437 8.24 27.04 -33.35
N TRP A 438 9.43 27.24 -32.79
CA TRP A 438 9.68 27.14 -31.35
C TRP A 438 8.84 28.11 -30.52
N GLY A 439 8.73 29.37 -30.97
CA GLY A 439 7.88 30.37 -30.31
C GLY A 439 6.40 30.00 -30.40
N ARG A 440 5.94 29.60 -31.59
CA ARG A 440 4.55 29.18 -31.81
C ARG A 440 4.15 27.97 -30.95
N GLN A 441 5.02 26.95 -30.85
CA GLN A 441 4.77 25.79 -29.98
C GLN A 441 4.68 26.20 -28.51
N GLN A 442 5.54 27.13 -28.05
CA GLN A 442 5.51 27.62 -26.68
C GLN A 442 4.25 28.45 -26.38
N GLU A 443 3.88 29.37 -27.27
CA GLU A 443 2.63 30.13 -27.16
C GLU A 443 1.43 29.19 -27.14
N LYS A 444 1.43 28.16 -27.99
CA LYS A 444 0.37 27.17 -28.01
C LYS A 444 0.31 26.36 -26.71
N LEU A 445 1.45 25.97 -26.13
CA LEU A 445 1.48 25.35 -24.80
C LEU A 445 0.83 26.24 -23.75
N LEU A 446 1.18 27.53 -23.71
CA LEU A 446 0.61 28.47 -22.74
C LEU A 446 -0.92 28.59 -22.90
N ASP A 447 -1.41 28.57 -24.14
CA ASP A 447 -2.84 28.58 -24.47
C ASP A 447 -3.55 27.30 -23.98
N VAL A 448 -3.08 26.12 -24.40
CA VAL A 448 -3.74 24.83 -24.08
C VAL A 448 -3.65 24.46 -22.58
N PHE A 449 -2.67 24.99 -21.86
CA PHE A 449 -2.51 24.83 -20.41
C PHE A 449 -3.17 25.95 -19.57
N LYS A 450 -3.78 26.97 -20.18
CA LYS A 450 -4.44 28.08 -19.44
C LYS A 450 -5.45 27.60 -18.40
N ASN A 451 -6.21 26.55 -18.73
CA ASN A 451 -7.22 25.94 -17.85
C ASN A 451 -6.77 24.57 -17.29
N PHE A 452 -5.46 24.30 -17.25
CA PHE A 452 -4.91 23.01 -16.81
C PHE A 452 -5.35 22.65 -15.39
N VAL A 453 -5.14 23.55 -14.43
CA VAL A 453 -5.44 23.28 -13.00
C VAL A 453 -6.93 22.96 -12.80
N ALA A 454 -7.82 23.69 -13.47
CA ALA A 454 -9.27 23.42 -13.43
C ALA A 454 -9.61 22.04 -14.00
N LYS A 455 -9.08 21.70 -15.18
CA LYS A 455 -9.33 20.40 -15.83
C LYS A 455 -8.73 19.23 -15.05
N TYR A 456 -7.58 19.42 -14.42
CA TYR A 456 -6.98 18.43 -13.51
C TYR A 456 -7.87 18.23 -12.28
N GLU A 457 -8.32 19.31 -11.63
CA GLU A 457 -9.21 19.24 -10.48
C GLU A 457 -10.52 18.53 -10.82
N GLU A 458 -11.14 18.86 -11.96
CA GLU A 458 -12.35 18.19 -12.45
C GLU A 458 -12.15 16.69 -12.62
N ALA A 459 -11.05 16.29 -13.25
CA ALA A 459 -10.74 14.88 -13.49
C ALA A 459 -10.46 14.11 -12.18
N ALA A 460 -9.71 14.71 -11.25
CA ALA A 460 -9.43 14.12 -9.94
C ALA A 460 -10.71 13.96 -9.10
N ILE A 461 -11.57 14.99 -9.07
CA ILE A 461 -12.87 14.94 -8.40
C ILE A 461 -13.78 13.90 -9.04
N ALA A 462 -13.86 13.83 -10.37
CA ALA A 462 -14.66 12.84 -11.07
C ALA A 462 -14.21 11.41 -10.75
N LYS A 463 -12.89 11.17 -10.72
CA LYS A 463 -12.31 9.87 -10.36
C LYS A 463 -12.63 9.47 -8.91
N MET A 464 -12.53 10.41 -7.96
CA MET A 464 -12.92 10.18 -6.56
C MET A 464 -14.41 9.84 -6.43
N LYS A 465 -15.28 10.64 -7.06
CA LYS A 465 -16.74 10.39 -7.06
C LYS A 465 -17.08 9.01 -7.61
N ALA A 466 -16.50 8.65 -8.76
CA ALA A 466 -16.73 7.35 -9.38
C ALA A 466 -16.31 6.20 -8.46
N ARG A 467 -15.12 6.27 -7.86
CA ARG A 467 -14.61 5.22 -6.97
C ARG A 467 -15.43 5.06 -5.69
N LEU A 468 -15.87 6.17 -5.09
CA LEU A 468 -16.73 6.14 -3.90
C LEU A 468 -18.11 5.55 -4.20
N ILE A 469 -18.71 5.92 -5.34
CA ILE A 469 -19.98 5.35 -5.80
C ILE A 469 -19.85 3.85 -6.05
N GLU A 470 -18.78 3.41 -6.71
CA GLU A 470 -18.48 2.00 -6.95
C GLU A 470 -18.38 1.23 -5.62
N THR A 471 -17.55 1.71 -4.69
CA THR A 471 -17.35 1.10 -3.37
C THR A 471 -18.67 0.98 -2.59
N ALA A 472 -19.48 2.04 -2.61
CA ALA A 472 -20.79 2.03 -1.97
C ALA A 472 -21.75 1.03 -2.63
N ASN A 473 -21.77 0.96 -3.97
CA ASN A 473 -22.61 0.03 -4.71
C ASN A 473 -22.22 -1.43 -4.48
N GLU A 474 -20.92 -1.74 -4.35
CA GLU A 474 -20.45 -3.08 -3.99
C GLU A 474 -20.92 -3.51 -2.60
N MET A 475 -20.86 -2.59 -1.63
CA MET A 475 -21.40 -2.79 -0.29
C MET A 475 -22.92 -3.02 -0.34
N LEU A 476 -23.67 -2.14 -1.01
CA LEU A 476 -25.13 -2.25 -1.14
C LEU A 476 -25.54 -3.55 -1.83
N LYS A 477 -24.79 -3.97 -2.86
CA LYS A 477 -24.98 -5.26 -3.54
C LYS A 477 -24.77 -6.43 -2.57
N SER A 478 -23.72 -6.39 -1.75
CA SER A 478 -23.43 -7.43 -0.75
C SER A 478 -24.53 -7.52 0.31
N VAL A 479 -25.02 -6.38 0.80
CA VAL A 479 -26.16 -6.32 1.75
C VAL A 479 -27.44 -6.85 1.11
N ALA A 480 -27.76 -6.41 -0.12
CA ALA A 480 -28.93 -6.90 -0.83
C ALA A 480 -28.88 -8.42 -1.06
N GLN A 481 -27.71 -8.96 -1.42
CA GLN A 481 -27.50 -10.40 -1.55
C GLN A 481 -27.77 -11.15 -0.24
N GLU A 482 -27.30 -10.65 0.90
CA GLU A 482 -27.59 -11.26 2.21
C GLU A 482 -29.08 -11.17 2.59
N LEU A 483 -29.75 -10.06 2.25
CA LEU A 483 -31.19 -9.90 2.47
C LEU A 483 -32.02 -10.83 1.58
N TYR A 484 -31.70 -10.96 0.29
CA TYR A 484 -32.36 -11.93 -0.59
C TYR A 484 -32.04 -13.37 -0.19
N ALA A 485 -30.81 -13.65 0.26
CA ALA A 485 -30.45 -14.96 0.78
C ALA A 485 -31.30 -15.30 2.00
N PHE A 486 -31.55 -14.35 2.91
CA PHE A 486 -32.48 -14.54 4.03
C PHE A 486 -33.88 -14.94 3.54
N VAL A 487 -34.48 -14.18 2.62
CA VAL A 487 -35.82 -14.50 2.08
C VAL A 487 -35.84 -15.85 1.35
N LYS A 488 -34.79 -16.18 0.58
CA LYS A 488 -34.69 -17.49 -0.08
C LYS A 488 -34.57 -18.63 0.94
N ILE A 489 -33.85 -18.41 2.04
CA ILE A 489 -33.73 -19.42 3.10
C ILE A 489 -35.08 -19.69 3.77
N THR A 490 -35.88 -18.65 3.96
CA THR A 490 -37.19 -18.80 4.58
C THR A 490 -38.17 -19.56 3.69
N GLU A 491 -38.07 -19.43 2.37
CA GLU A 491 -38.81 -20.28 1.40
C GLU A 491 -38.50 -21.77 1.57
N VAL A 492 -37.26 -22.11 1.93
CA VAL A 492 -36.82 -23.51 2.09
C VAL A 492 -37.33 -24.15 3.39
N PHE A 493 -37.98 -23.41 4.30
CA PHE A 493 -38.51 -23.99 5.54
C PHE A 493 -39.70 -24.93 5.32
N PHE A 494 -40.41 -24.81 4.21
CA PHE A 494 -41.63 -25.57 3.98
C PHE A 494 -41.38 -26.93 3.33
N LYS A 495 -42.26 -27.88 3.64
CA LYS A 495 -42.38 -29.11 2.87
C LYS A 495 -42.80 -28.74 1.45
N SER A 496 -42.13 -29.32 0.47
CA SER A 496 -42.52 -29.24 -0.94
C SER A 496 -42.48 -30.66 -1.46
N ASP A 497 -43.56 -31.05 -2.16
CA ASP A 497 -43.73 -32.41 -2.69
C ASP A 497 -42.62 -32.78 -3.68
N THR A 498 -42.04 -31.76 -4.32
CA THR A 498 -40.85 -31.85 -5.19
C THR A 498 -39.64 -32.48 -4.50
N TYR A 499 -39.52 -32.40 -3.16
CA TYR A 499 -38.37 -32.90 -2.38
C TYR A 499 -38.66 -34.13 -1.53
N ASN A 500 -39.73 -34.86 -1.83
CA ASN A 500 -40.10 -36.12 -1.17
C ASN A 500 -39.79 -37.39 -1.99
N THR A 501 -38.94 -37.28 -3.01
CA THR A 501 -38.50 -38.45 -3.79
C THR A 501 -37.61 -39.39 -2.96
N PRO A 502 -37.53 -40.70 -3.31
CA PRO A 502 -36.66 -41.66 -2.61
C PRO A 502 -35.18 -41.21 -2.54
N GLN A 503 -34.70 -40.57 -3.59
CA GLN A 503 -33.34 -40.01 -3.68
C GLN A 503 -33.10 -38.92 -2.62
N HIS A 504 -34.07 -38.02 -2.42
CA HIS A 504 -33.98 -36.98 -1.39
C HIS A 504 -34.05 -37.56 0.02
N VAL A 505 -34.85 -38.61 0.24
CA VAL A 505 -34.90 -39.34 1.52
C VAL A 505 -33.54 -39.96 1.83
N GLN A 506 -32.93 -40.66 0.87
CA GLN A 506 -31.60 -41.25 1.03
C GLN A 506 -30.52 -40.18 1.27
N ALA A 507 -30.57 -39.05 0.56
CA ALA A 507 -29.66 -37.93 0.78
C ALA A 507 -29.80 -37.35 2.19
N ARG A 508 -31.03 -37.19 2.71
CA ARG A 508 -31.28 -36.75 4.08
C ARG A 508 -30.72 -37.74 5.11
N GLN A 509 -30.89 -39.04 4.91
CA GLN A 509 -30.31 -40.07 5.80
C GLN A 509 -28.78 -39.99 5.84
N LYS A 510 -28.12 -39.90 4.66
CA LYS A 510 -26.66 -39.73 4.57
C LYS A 510 -26.20 -38.45 5.28
N LEU A 511 -26.93 -37.35 5.09
CA LEU A 511 -26.61 -36.07 5.73
C LEU A 511 -26.73 -36.14 7.25
N THR A 512 -27.77 -36.80 7.77
CA THR A 512 -27.96 -37.04 9.21
C THR A 512 -26.81 -37.84 9.82
N ALA A 513 -26.34 -38.88 9.12
CA ALA A 513 -25.21 -39.69 9.57
C ALA A 513 -23.88 -38.92 9.56
N TRP A 514 -23.68 -38.04 8.57
CA TRP A 514 -22.42 -37.30 8.39
C TRP A 514 -22.27 -36.07 9.30
N LEU A 515 -23.38 -35.39 9.61
CA LEU A 515 -23.38 -34.12 10.34
C LEU A 515 -22.66 -34.15 11.71
N PRO A 516 -22.78 -35.22 12.54
CA PRO A 516 -22.03 -35.32 13.78
C PRO A 516 -20.51 -35.35 13.57
N LYS A 517 -20.02 -36.11 12.58
CA LYS A 517 -18.59 -36.20 12.24
C LYS A 517 -18.05 -34.84 11.81
N TYR A 518 -18.76 -34.16 10.91
CA TYR A 518 -18.38 -32.82 10.46
C TYR A 518 -18.29 -31.81 11.62
N ARG A 519 -19.29 -31.80 12.53
CA ARG A 519 -19.27 -30.94 13.71
C ARG A 519 -18.09 -31.21 14.63
N LYS A 520 -17.77 -32.50 14.86
CA LYS A 520 -16.63 -32.91 15.67
C LYS A 520 -15.33 -32.34 15.09
N THR A 521 -15.07 -32.58 13.80
CA THR A 521 -13.86 -32.08 13.12
C THR A 521 -13.80 -30.56 13.10
N LEU A 522 -14.93 -29.88 12.85
CA LEU A 522 -14.97 -28.41 12.89
C LEU A 522 -14.61 -27.87 14.27
N ASN A 523 -15.12 -28.47 15.33
CA ASN A 523 -14.82 -28.08 16.70
C ASN A 523 -13.35 -28.36 17.07
N GLU A 524 -12.77 -29.48 16.61
CA GLU A 524 -11.35 -29.79 16.79
C GLU A 524 -10.46 -28.73 16.14
N ILE A 525 -10.76 -28.35 14.89
CA ILE A 525 -10.01 -27.30 14.19
C ILE A 525 -10.19 -25.94 14.89
N GLN A 526 -11.41 -25.58 15.27
CA GLN A 526 -11.68 -24.32 15.98
C GLN A 526 -10.92 -24.23 17.31
N ARG A 527 -10.75 -25.35 18.03
CA ARG A 527 -9.97 -25.43 19.27
C ARG A 527 -8.46 -25.27 19.04
N ALA A 528 -7.97 -25.60 17.85
CA ALA A 528 -6.56 -25.43 17.50
C ALA A 528 -6.18 -23.95 17.24
N PHE A 529 -7.16 -23.06 17.05
CA PHE A 529 -6.89 -21.63 16.96
C PHE A 529 -6.55 -21.04 18.34
N PRO A 530 -5.54 -20.17 18.46
CA PRO A 530 -5.20 -19.53 19.73
C PRO A 530 -6.38 -18.73 20.31
N ALA A 531 -6.57 -18.84 21.63
CA ALA A 531 -7.72 -18.27 22.35
C ALA A 531 -7.74 -16.73 22.31
N GLN A 532 -6.57 -16.11 22.29
CA GLN A 532 -6.38 -14.69 22.02
C GLN A 532 -5.56 -14.57 20.75
N MET A 533 -6.11 -13.91 19.72
CA MET A 533 -5.24 -13.41 18.67
C MET A 533 -4.35 -12.33 19.29
N PRO A 534 -3.08 -12.20 18.89
CA PRO A 534 -2.36 -10.97 19.16
C PRO A 534 -3.23 -9.85 18.58
N VAL A 535 -3.89 -9.10 19.47
CA VAL A 535 -4.52 -7.85 19.10
C VAL A 535 -3.38 -7.07 18.47
N GLU A 536 -3.53 -6.67 17.20
CA GLU A 536 -2.64 -5.68 16.60
C GLU A 536 -2.50 -4.60 17.67
N LYS A 537 -1.32 -4.50 18.29
CA LYS A 537 -1.05 -3.43 19.23
C LYS A 537 -1.12 -2.19 18.37
N GLY A 538 -2.31 -1.59 18.30
CA GLY A 538 -2.57 -0.37 17.58
C GLY A 538 -1.47 0.58 17.97
N LYS A 539 -0.64 0.91 16.98
CA LYS A 539 0.59 1.70 17.09
C LYS A 539 0.39 2.70 18.21
N ALA A 540 1.06 2.47 19.35
CA ALA A 540 1.08 3.46 20.42
C ALA A 540 1.48 4.77 19.74
N LYS A 541 0.65 5.81 19.83
CA LYS A 541 1.02 7.14 19.38
C LYS A 541 2.27 7.51 20.17
N VAL A 542 3.45 7.25 19.61
CA VAL A 542 4.71 7.76 20.10
C VAL A 542 4.60 9.26 19.88
N LYS A 543 4.17 9.98 20.92
CA LYS A 543 4.43 11.41 21.03
C LYS A 543 5.94 11.53 21.18
N ALA A 544 6.64 11.57 20.05
CA ALA A 544 8.03 11.96 20.03
C ALA A 544 8.10 13.42 20.52
N LYS A 545 8.45 13.60 21.79
CA LYS A 545 9.04 14.86 22.24
C LYS A 545 10.41 14.94 21.57
N VAL A 546 10.44 15.50 20.37
CA VAL A 546 11.70 15.91 19.74
C VAL A 546 12.19 17.10 20.55
N ALA A 547 13.14 16.85 21.46
CA ALA A 547 13.96 17.93 22.01
C ALA A 547 14.84 18.45 20.85
N PRO A 548 14.93 19.77 20.64
CA PRO A 548 15.81 20.32 19.62
C PRO A 548 17.27 20.05 20.03
N HIS A 549 17.97 19.21 19.26
CA HIS A 549 19.41 19.04 19.43
C HIS A 549 20.14 20.23 18.78
N PRO A 550 21.18 20.80 19.42
CA PRO A 550 21.87 21.98 18.92
C PRO A 550 22.79 21.62 17.76
N ALA A 551 22.61 22.30 16.63
CA ALA A 551 23.52 22.21 15.50
C ALA A 551 24.89 22.79 15.89
N LYS A 552 25.93 21.94 15.93
CA LYS A 552 27.32 22.40 15.94
C LYS A 552 27.63 23.04 14.59
N ARG A 553 27.83 24.36 14.57
CA ARG A 553 28.36 25.12 13.43
C ARG A 553 29.79 24.68 13.16
N ILE A 554 30.06 24.15 11.97
CA ILE A 554 31.41 24.14 11.40
C ILE A 554 31.62 25.53 10.79
N LYS A 555 32.49 26.34 11.40
CA LYS A 555 33.04 27.56 10.79
C LYS A 555 34.01 27.12 9.70
N ILE A 556 33.72 27.49 8.46
CA ILE A 556 34.72 27.52 7.39
C ILE A 556 35.20 28.98 7.36
N GLU A 557 36.41 29.23 7.84
CA GLU A 557 37.06 30.53 7.73
C GLU A 557 37.67 30.64 6.33
N HIS A 558 37.12 31.53 5.51
CA HIS A 558 37.77 32.00 4.29
C HIS A 558 38.58 33.25 4.64
N GLU A 559 39.90 33.10 4.68
CA GLU A 559 40.84 34.22 4.66
C GLU A 559 40.85 34.84 3.25
N THR A 560 40.27 36.03 3.11
CA THR A 560 40.55 36.91 1.97
C THR A 560 41.15 38.20 2.51
N GLY A 561 42.48 38.27 2.46
CA GLY A 561 43.22 39.51 2.69
C GLY A 561 43.07 40.44 1.50
N ILE A 562 42.45 41.61 1.72
CA ILE A 562 42.62 42.78 0.85
C ILE A 562 42.89 43.97 1.76
N ALA A 563 44.13 44.45 1.72
CA ALA A 563 44.56 45.69 2.35
C ALA A 563 44.06 46.88 1.52
N VAL A 564 43.41 47.83 2.17
CA VAL A 564 43.17 49.18 1.61
C VAL A 564 43.84 50.18 2.55
N LYS A 565 44.90 50.82 2.05
CA LYS A 565 45.54 51.99 2.64
C LYS A 565 44.56 53.17 2.60
N LYS A 566 44.45 53.90 3.71
CA LYS A 566 43.81 55.22 3.78
C LYS A 566 44.89 56.30 3.63
N GLU A 567 44.64 57.25 2.75
CA GLU A 567 44.96 58.67 2.96
C GLU A 567 43.65 59.40 3.28
#